data_AF-A0A3M1BKI5-F1
#
_entry.id   AF-A0A3M1BKI5-F1
#
_cell.length_a   1.000
_cell.length_b   1.000
_cell.length_c   1.000
_cell.angle_alpha   90.00
_cell.angle_beta   90.00
_cell.angle_gamma   90.00
#
_symmetry.space_group_name_H-M   'P 1'
#
loop_
_entity.id
_entity.type
_entity.pdbx_description
1 polymer ?
#
loop_
_entity_poly.entity_id
_entity_poly.type
_entity_poly.pdbx_seq_one_letter_code
_entity_poly.pdbx_strand_id
1 'polypeptide(L)'
;ELVDIKPDGSIWLNQDYFNYATGLRMVKDAAWEKLFGFPKRSPDEQLEQHHCNLALAIQEVTEEVVMLMAAEAKRLTGLEKLCMAGGVALNCVANGKLLRSGLFKEIFIQPAAGDAGGALGAAQAAYHLYFDQERKPDGKADAMKGSYLGPEYSFIDVEVMARKYKAPFIKFDNFDQLAEQVAGIIDQGHVVGWMQGRMEFGPRALGARSILGDARNTEMQKKLNLKIKYRESFRPFAPSVLAEEVSEYFELDVPSPYMLLVADVNDKHKATLPDNYYDLPLMERLYIQRSDLPAITHVDFSARIQTVHRETNPRYHTLLEKFKALTGVGVLVNTSFNVRGEPIVCTPDDAYRCFMRTEMDYLVIGDYLFEKREQPDWDKKDNWQEEFVLD
;
A
#
# COMPACT_ATOMS: atom_id res chain seq x y z
N GLU A 1 -7.49 -31.44 4.71
CA GLU A 1 -6.25 -31.93 5.36
C GLU A 1 -5.58 -30.90 6.25
N LEU A 2 -5.35 -29.67 5.77
CA LEU A 2 -4.67 -28.60 6.53
C LEU A 2 -5.58 -27.81 7.45
N VAL A 3 -6.78 -27.48 6.98
CA VAL A 3 -7.76 -26.68 7.72
C VAL A 3 -9.12 -27.36 7.62
N ASP A 4 -9.86 -27.32 8.72
CA ASP A 4 -11.26 -27.69 8.82
C ASP A 4 -12.06 -26.40 9.02
N ILE A 5 -12.84 -26.03 8.00
CA ILE A 5 -13.62 -24.79 7.95
C ILE A 5 -15.07 -25.14 8.28
N LYS A 6 -15.62 -24.48 9.30
CA LYS A 6 -16.99 -24.71 9.73
C LYS A 6 -17.98 -23.78 9.00
N PRO A 7 -19.29 -24.11 8.99
CA PRO A 7 -20.30 -23.28 8.33
C PRO A 7 -20.38 -21.84 8.85
N ASP A 8 -19.94 -21.58 10.07
CA ASP A 8 -19.89 -20.24 10.69
C ASP A 8 -18.58 -19.49 10.40
N GLY A 9 -17.69 -20.09 9.59
CA GLY A 9 -16.38 -19.57 9.26
C GLY A 9 -15.31 -19.85 10.32
N SER A 10 -15.64 -20.43 11.47
CA SER A 10 -14.61 -20.85 12.42
C SER A 10 -13.70 -21.90 11.80
N ILE A 11 -12.41 -21.85 12.15
CA ILE A 11 -11.40 -22.73 11.58
C ILE A 11 -10.69 -23.54 12.64
N TRP A 12 -10.33 -24.77 12.28
CA TRP A 12 -9.39 -25.58 13.02
C TRP A 12 -8.21 -25.97 12.14
N LEU A 13 -7.00 -25.55 12.53
CA LEU A 13 -5.77 -25.88 11.82
C LEU A 13 -5.25 -27.25 12.28
N ASN A 14 -4.90 -28.11 11.33
CA ASN A 14 -4.33 -29.42 11.62
C ASN A 14 -2.88 -29.28 12.10
N GLN A 15 -2.69 -29.43 13.42
CA GLN A 15 -1.40 -29.25 14.10
C GLN A 15 -0.31 -30.24 13.67
N ASP A 16 -0.64 -31.28 12.89
CA ASP A 16 0.38 -32.11 12.24
C ASP A 16 1.23 -31.31 11.24
N TYR A 17 0.69 -30.23 10.67
CA TYR A 17 1.35 -29.39 9.66
C TYR A 17 1.82 -28.02 10.18
N PHE A 18 1.36 -27.58 11.35
CA PHE A 18 1.67 -26.26 11.93
C PHE A 18 2.53 -26.37 13.19
N ASN A 19 3.31 -25.33 13.48
CA ASN A 19 4.23 -25.30 14.63
C ASN A 19 4.22 -23.96 15.41
N TYR A 20 3.36 -23.01 15.04
CA TYR A 20 3.34 -21.66 15.63
C TYR A 20 3.01 -21.64 17.13
N ALA A 21 2.36 -22.68 17.66
CA ALA A 21 1.98 -22.75 19.07
C ALA A 21 3.16 -23.09 20.02
N THR A 22 4.20 -23.75 19.49
CA THR A 22 5.29 -24.32 20.31
C THR A 22 6.69 -24.03 19.78
N GLY A 23 6.81 -23.57 18.53
CA GLY A 23 8.08 -23.30 17.88
C GLY A 23 8.19 -21.86 17.37
N LEU A 24 9.35 -21.56 16.78
CA LEU A 24 9.66 -20.25 16.19
C LEU A 24 9.27 -20.19 14.69
N ARG A 25 8.59 -21.20 14.16
CA ARG A 25 8.17 -21.30 12.75
C ARG A 25 6.68 -21.53 12.66
N MET A 26 6.05 -21.01 11.62
CA MET A 26 4.62 -21.17 11.38
C MET A 26 4.24 -22.61 11.04
N VAL A 27 5.02 -23.27 10.19
CA VAL A 27 4.71 -24.56 9.57
C VAL A 27 5.82 -25.60 9.79
N LYS A 28 5.49 -26.88 9.60
CA LYS A 28 6.46 -27.97 9.55
C LYS A 28 6.85 -28.25 8.10
N ASP A 29 7.98 -27.70 7.67
CA ASP A 29 8.44 -27.69 6.27
C ASP A 29 8.39 -29.09 5.62
N ALA A 30 8.89 -30.13 6.29
CA ALA A 30 8.90 -31.50 5.75
C ALA A 30 7.49 -32.10 5.54
N ALA A 31 6.52 -31.72 6.38
CA ALA A 31 5.13 -32.18 6.23
C ALA A 31 4.45 -31.47 5.05
N TRP A 32 4.73 -30.18 4.88
CA TRP A 32 4.25 -29.39 3.74
C TRP A 32 4.86 -29.88 2.42
N GLU A 33 6.17 -30.13 2.39
CA GLU A 33 6.86 -30.66 1.21
C GLU A 33 6.27 -32.01 0.78
N LYS A 34 6.03 -32.91 1.73
CA LYS A 34 5.37 -34.19 1.46
C LYS A 34 3.94 -34.02 0.92
N LEU A 35 3.19 -33.06 1.46
CA LEU A 35 1.79 -32.82 1.07
C LEU A 35 1.67 -32.20 -0.33
N PHE A 36 2.49 -31.19 -0.62
CA PHE A 36 2.41 -30.42 -1.86
C PHE A 36 3.33 -30.92 -2.97
N GLY A 37 4.32 -31.76 -2.63
CA GLY A 37 5.24 -32.37 -3.59
C GLY A 37 6.39 -31.46 -4.04
N PHE A 38 6.60 -30.32 -3.38
CA PHE A 38 7.73 -29.41 -3.64
C PHE A 38 8.22 -28.75 -2.34
N PRO A 39 9.53 -28.45 -2.22
CA PRO A 39 10.10 -27.89 -1.01
C PRO A 39 9.77 -26.40 -0.83
N LYS A 40 10.09 -25.86 0.35
CA LYS A 40 10.06 -24.41 0.58
C LYS A 40 11.06 -23.71 -0.35
N ARG A 41 10.58 -22.74 -1.10
CA ARG A 41 11.40 -21.86 -1.94
C ARG A 41 12.39 -21.03 -1.11
N SER A 42 13.64 -20.96 -1.55
CA SER A 42 14.62 -20.00 -1.03
C SER A 42 14.34 -18.57 -1.55
N PRO A 43 14.68 -17.49 -0.82
CA PRO A 43 14.38 -16.12 -1.26
C PRO A 43 14.83 -15.76 -2.68
N ASP A 44 15.97 -16.31 -3.13
CA ASP A 44 16.60 -16.01 -4.43
C ASP A 44 16.24 -16.99 -5.55
N GLU A 45 15.51 -18.07 -5.25
CA GLU A 45 15.07 -19.04 -6.26
C GLU A 45 13.98 -18.46 -7.17
N GLN A 46 13.92 -18.94 -8.41
CA GLN A 46 12.91 -18.52 -9.35
C GLN A 46 11.49 -18.84 -8.85
N LEU A 47 10.56 -17.91 -9.07
CA LEU A 47 9.14 -18.16 -8.83
C LEU A 47 8.56 -19.00 -9.97
N GLU A 48 7.92 -20.11 -9.63
CA GLU A 48 7.34 -21.08 -10.57
C GLU A 48 5.82 -21.15 -10.46
N GLN A 49 5.15 -21.75 -11.45
CA GLN A 49 3.68 -21.80 -11.50
C GLN A 49 3.05 -22.49 -10.28
N HIS A 50 3.66 -23.54 -9.74
CA HIS A 50 3.13 -24.22 -8.56
C HIS A 50 3.16 -23.33 -7.30
N HIS A 51 4.14 -22.44 -7.18
CA HIS A 51 4.20 -21.43 -6.12
C HIS A 51 3.04 -20.43 -6.25
N CYS A 52 2.76 -19.97 -7.46
CA CYS A 52 1.63 -19.10 -7.76
C CYS A 52 0.28 -19.78 -7.46
N ASN A 53 0.14 -21.06 -7.83
CA ASN A 53 -1.07 -21.84 -7.56
C ASN A 53 -1.30 -22.02 -6.06
N LEU A 54 -0.25 -22.31 -5.28
CA LEU A 54 -0.36 -22.41 -3.82
C LEU A 54 -0.77 -21.07 -3.19
N ALA A 55 -0.18 -19.96 -3.66
CA ALA A 55 -0.53 -18.62 -3.19
C ALA A 55 -2.01 -18.27 -3.49
N LEU A 56 -2.48 -18.60 -4.70
CA LEU A 56 -3.88 -18.41 -5.10
C LEU A 56 -4.82 -19.26 -4.21
N ALA A 57 -4.52 -20.54 -4.01
CA ALA A 57 -5.35 -21.42 -3.19
C ALA A 57 -5.45 -20.94 -1.73
N ILE A 58 -4.33 -20.47 -1.14
CA ILE A 58 -4.34 -19.89 0.21
C ILE A 58 -5.21 -18.63 0.26
N GLN A 59 -5.13 -17.79 -0.76
CA GLN A 59 -5.94 -16.58 -0.87
C GLN A 59 -7.43 -16.91 -0.99
N GLU A 60 -7.81 -17.85 -1.86
CA GLU A 60 -9.21 -18.29 -2.03
C GLU A 60 -9.80 -18.88 -0.75
N VAL A 61 -9.05 -19.73 -0.06
CA VAL A 61 -9.46 -20.31 1.23
C VAL A 61 -9.62 -19.21 2.30
N THR A 62 -8.69 -18.25 2.35
CA THR A 62 -8.78 -17.12 3.29
C THR A 62 -10.03 -16.27 3.02
N GLU A 63 -10.32 -16.00 1.74
CA GLU A 63 -11.52 -15.27 1.34
C GLU A 63 -12.80 -16.01 1.75
N GLU A 64 -12.87 -17.32 1.51
CA GLU A 64 -14.01 -18.15 1.92
C GLU A 64 -14.27 -18.06 3.43
N VAL A 65 -13.21 -18.23 4.24
CA VAL A 65 -13.29 -18.12 5.70
C VAL A 65 -13.78 -16.73 6.13
N VAL A 66 -13.23 -15.66 5.57
CA VAL A 66 -13.65 -14.28 5.88
C VAL A 66 -15.12 -14.07 5.53
N MET A 67 -15.57 -14.56 4.37
CA MET A 67 -16.97 -14.43 3.94
C MET A 67 -17.93 -15.18 4.87
N LEU A 68 -17.58 -16.40 5.28
CA LEU A 68 -18.38 -17.19 6.22
C LEU A 68 -18.46 -16.52 7.60
N MET A 69 -17.33 -16.05 8.13
CA MET A 69 -17.30 -15.32 9.41
C MET A 69 -18.12 -14.03 9.35
N ALA A 70 -18.07 -13.31 8.23
CA ALA A 70 -18.85 -12.10 8.04
C ALA A 70 -20.36 -12.39 7.95
N ALA A 71 -20.74 -13.47 7.27
CA ALA A 71 -22.13 -13.93 7.20
C ALA A 71 -22.65 -14.37 8.58
N GLU A 72 -21.82 -15.05 9.37
CA GLU A 72 -22.18 -15.42 10.74
C GLU A 72 -22.34 -14.19 11.64
N ALA A 73 -21.42 -13.22 11.55
CA ALA A 73 -21.54 -11.97 12.29
C ALA A 73 -22.84 -11.22 11.94
N LYS A 74 -23.21 -11.21 10.65
CA LYS A 74 -24.49 -10.66 10.18
C LYS A 74 -25.68 -11.41 10.79
N ARG A 75 -25.64 -12.74 10.78
CA ARG A 75 -26.70 -13.60 11.33
C ARG A 75 -26.89 -13.39 12.83
N LEU A 76 -25.79 -13.29 13.59
CA LEU A 76 -25.81 -13.11 15.04
C LEU A 76 -26.30 -11.73 15.48
N THR A 77 -25.92 -10.68 14.75
CA THR A 77 -26.13 -9.30 15.19
C THR A 77 -27.28 -8.59 14.47
N GLY A 78 -27.62 -9.02 13.24
CA GLY A 78 -28.56 -8.32 12.36
C GLY A 78 -28.08 -6.95 11.86
N LEU A 79 -26.85 -6.53 12.18
CA LEU A 79 -26.35 -5.19 11.90
C LEU A 79 -26.01 -4.98 10.42
N GLU A 80 -26.16 -3.74 9.95
CA GLU A 80 -25.87 -3.38 8.55
C GLU A 80 -24.46 -2.87 8.31
N LYS A 81 -23.70 -2.62 9.39
CA LYS A 81 -22.34 -2.08 9.34
C LYS A 81 -21.37 -3.08 9.97
N LEU A 82 -20.22 -3.26 9.32
CA LEU A 82 -19.16 -4.14 9.80
C LEU A 82 -17.90 -3.32 10.14
N CYS A 83 -17.32 -3.58 11.30
CA CYS A 83 -16.00 -3.06 11.67
C CYS A 83 -15.00 -4.22 11.73
N MET A 84 -13.84 -4.04 11.12
CA MET A 84 -12.81 -5.06 11.00
C MET A 84 -11.46 -4.58 11.54
N ALA A 85 -10.79 -5.48 12.27
CA ALA A 85 -9.40 -5.36 12.73
C ALA A 85 -8.79 -6.77 12.82
N GLY A 86 -7.53 -6.87 13.25
CA GLY A 86 -6.73 -8.09 13.20
C GLY A 86 -5.90 -8.17 11.92
N GLY A 87 -4.75 -8.86 11.96
CA GLY A 87 -3.80 -8.88 10.85
C GLY A 87 -4.38 -9.33 9.51
N VAL A 88 -5.35 -10.26 9.52
CA VAL A 88 -6.05 -10.74 8.32
C VAL A 88 -6.89 -9.63 7.66
N ALA A 89 -7.37 -8.64 8.42
CA ALA A 89 -8.14 -7.52 7.88
C ALA A 89 -7.29 -6.56 7.02
N LEU A 90 -5.95 -6.73 6.98
CA LEU A 90 -5.08 -6.06 6.00
C LEU A 90 -5.12 -6.70 4.61
N ASN A 91 -5.80 -7.84 4.44
CA ASN A 91 -6.02 -8.50 3.17
C ASN A 91 -7.07 -7.74 2.34
N CYS A 92 -6.59 -6.78 1.56
CA CYS A 92 -7.43 -5.91 0.75
C CYS A 92 -8.21 -6.62 -0.36
N VAL A 93 -7.77 -7.81 -0.78
CA VAL A 93 -8.48 -8.63 -1.78
C VAL A 93 -9.74 -9.21 -1.14
N ALA A 94 -9.62 -9.82 0.05
CA ALA A 94 -10.75 -10.31 0.82
C ALA A 94 -11.71 -9.18 1.20
N ASN A 95 -11.19 -8.02 1.61
CA ASN A 95 -12.01 -6.84 1.91
C ASN A 95 -12.81 -6.36 0.68
N GLY A 96 -12.18 -6.31 -0.50
CA GLY A 96 -12.85 -5.94 -1.74
C GLY A 96 -13.96 -6.90 -2.12
N LYS A 97 -13.74 -8.21 -1.98
CA LYS A 97 -14.76 -9.25 -2.20
C LYS A 97 -15.93 -9.11 -1.23
N LEU A 98 -15.63 -8.85 0.06
CA LEU A 98 -16.65 -8.65 1.09
C LEU A 98 -17.49 -7.40 0.81
N LEU A 99 -16.87 -6.29 0.39
CA LEU A 99 -17.58 -5.08 -0.01
C LEU A 99 -18.53 -5.36 -1.19
N ARG A 100 -18.03 -5.98 -2.27
CA ARG A 100 -18.83 -6.31 -3.46
C ARG A 100 -19.97 -7.28 -3.19
N SER A 101 -19.87 -8.09 -2.14
CA SER A 101 -20.94 -9.03 -1.77
C SER A 101 -22.24 -8.34 -1.34
N GLY A 102 -22.18 -7.06 -0.93
CA GLY A 102 -23.35 -6.32 -0.43
C GLY A 102 -23.90 -6.84 0.91
N LEU A 103 -23.20 -7.75 1.59
CA LEU A 103 -23.63 -8.33 2.87
C LEU A 103 -23.78 -7.26 3.97
N PHE A 104 -22.94 -6.22 3.91
CA PHE A 104 -22.99 -5.03 4.75
C PHE A 104 -23.12 -3.78 3.88
N LYS A 105 -23.87 -2.79 4.35
CA LYS A 105 -24.02 -1.49 3.69
C LYS A 105 -22.75 -0.65 3.80
N GLU A 106 -22.04 -0.79 4.92
CA GLU A 106 -20.81 -0.06 5.20
C GLU A 106 -19.81 -1.00 5.89
N ILE A 107 -18.54 -0.88 5.49
CA ILE A 107 -17.44 -1.62 6.09
C ILE A 107 -16.37 -0.61 6.50
N PHE A 108 -15.98 -0.66 7.77
CA PHE A 108 -14.82 0.07 8.28
C PHE A 108 -13.71 -0.92 8.60
N ILE A 109 -12.52 -0.70 8.03
CA ILE A 109 -11.34 -1.50 8.32
C ILE A 109 -10.29 -0.58 8.94
N GLN A 110 -9.77 -0.97 10.10
CA GLN A 110 -8.80 -0.16 10.82
C GLN A 110 -7.45 -0.10 10.04
N PRO A 111 -6.85 1.09 9.79
CA PRO A 111 -5.67 1.22 8.90
C PRO A 111 -4.39 0.55 9.39
N ALA A 112 -4.21 0.45 10.70
CA ALA A 112 -3.18 -0.31 11.40
C ALA A 112 -3.76 -1.62 12.01
N ALA A 113 -4.58 -2.36 11.26
CA ALA A 113 -5.43 -3.43 11.79
C ALA A 113 -4.67 -4.59 12.48
N GLY A 114 -3.39 -4.78 12.19
CA GLY A 114 -2.54 -5.73 12.91
C GLY A 114 -2.21 -5.29 14.33
N ASP A 115 -1.20 -5.91 14.93
CA ASP A 115 -0.86 -5.72 16.35
C ASP A 115 -0.50 -4.27 16.71
N ALA A 116 0.01 -3.49 15.75
CA ALA A 116 0.29 -2.07 15.94
C ALA A 116 -0.96 -1.29 16.40
N GLY A 117 -2.14 -1.62 15.88
CA GLY A 117 -3.41 -1.00 16.27
C GLY A 117 -3.87 -1.35 17.69
N GLY A 118 -3.28 -2.38 18.31
CA GLY A 118 -3.61 -2.83 19.66
C GLY A 118 -3.42 -1.75 20.73
N ALA A 119 -2.39 -0.90 20.59
CA ALA A 119 -2.16 0.21 21.52
C ALA A 119 -3.31 1.23 21.51
N LEU A 120 -3.82 1.58 20.31
CA LEU A 120 -4.99 2.44 20.17
C LEU A 120 -6.24 1.75 20.74
N GLY A 121 -6.44 0.47 20.42
CA GLY A 121 -7.56 -0.32 20.93
C GLY A 121 -7.59 -0.39 22.46
N ALA A 122 -6.44 -0.62 23.09
CA ALA A 122 -6.30 -0.67 24.55
C ALA A 122 -6.60 0.68 25.21
N ALA A 123 -6.09 1.79 24.65
CA ALA A 123 -6.37 3.13 25.15
C ALA A 123 -7.87 3.47 25.04
N GLN A 124 -8.50 3.15 23.90
CA GLN A 124 -9.93 3.33 23.67
C GLN A 124 -10.78 2.46 24.61
N ALA A 125 -10.36 1.21 24.85
CA ALA A 125 -11.03 0.30 25.79
C ALA A 125 -10.96 0.84 27.22
N ALA A 126 -9.80 1.30 27.68
CA ALA A 126 -9.69 1.93 29.00
C ALA A 126 -10.57 3.17 29.11
N TYR A 127 -10.51 4.08 28.13
CA TYR A 127 -11.26 5.33 28.16
C TYR A 127 -12.78 5.10 28.18
N HIS A 128 -13.30 4.21 27.33
CA HIS A 128 -14.74 4.00 27.19
C HIS A 128 -15.32 2.94 28.11
N LEU A 129 -14.60 1.86 28.41
CA LEU A 129 -15.13 0.74 29.22
C LEU A 129 -14.79 0.89 30.70
N TYR A 130 -13.61 1.40 31.04
CA TYR A 130 -13.17 1.53 32.44
C TYR A 130 -13.51 2.89 33.02
N PHE A 131 -13.27 3.97 32.28
CA PHE A 131 -13.56 5.35 32.72
C PHE A 131 -14.97 5.84 32.33
N ASP A 132 -15.79 4.97 31.71
CA ASP A 132 -17.19 5.23 31.35
C ASP A 132 -17.40 6.54 30.56
N GLN A 133 -16.43 6.89 29.71
CA GLN A 133 -16.54 8.07 28.86
C GLN A 133 -17.36 7.76 27.62
N GLU A 134 -18.27 8.65 27.24
CA GLU A 134 -19.11 8.46 26.06
C GLU A 134 -18.32 8.49 24.74
N ARG A 135 -18.73 7.64 23.79
CA ARG A 135 -18.29 7.73 22.40
C ARG A 135 -19.06 8.85 21.70
N LYS A 136 -18.35 9.70 20.96
CA LYS A 136 -18.94 10.81 20.19
C LYS A 136 -18.68 10.62 18.69
N PRO A 137 -19.38 9.70 18.02
CA PRO A 137 -19.28 9.58 16.57
C PRO A 137 -19.91 10.81 15.92
N ASP A 138 -19.26 11.38 14.91
CA ASP A 138 -19.81 12.50 14.13
C ASP A 138 -20.80 12.03 13.03
N GLY A 139 -20.87 10.72 12.80
CA GLY A 139 -21.74 10.09 11.81
C GLY A 139 -21.34 10.36 10.37
N LYS A 140 -20.15 10.91 10.12
CA LYS A 140 -19.70 11.31 8.77
C LYS A 140 -18.52 10.48 8.30
N ALA A 141 -17.45 10.47 9.07
CA ALA A 141 -16.20 9.81 8.72
C ALA A 141 -15.59 9.17 9.96
N ASP A 142 -14.55 8.38 9.77
CA ASP A 142 -13.77 7.90 10.90
C ASP A 142 -12.91 9.04 11.50
N ALA A 143 -12.51 8.86 12.77
CA ALA A 143 -11.72 9.85 13.51
C ALA A 143 -10.19 9.67 13.36
N MET A 144 -9.71 8.80 12.47
CA MET A 144 -8.27 8.54 12.28
C MET A 144 -7.55 9.67 11.54
N LYS A 145 -8.29 10.65 10.99
CA LYS A 145 -7.74 11.81 10.26
C LYS A 145 -6.80 11.38 9.13
N GLY A 146 -7.24 10.48 8.26
CA GLY A 146 -6.40 9.94 7.18
C GLY A 146 -5.21 9.09 7.67
N SER A 147 -5.22 8.71 8.95
CA SER A 147 -4.12 8.06 9.66
C SER A 147 -2.88 8.93 9.87
N TYR A 148 -2.93 10.25 9.66
CA TYR A 148 -1.79 11.16 9.87
C TYR A 148 -1.58 11.48 11.35
N LEU A 149 -1.18 10.46 12.12
CA LEU A 149 -1.07 10.46 13.58
C LEU A 149 0.38 10.45 14.08
N GLY A 150 1.35 10.34 13.18
CA GLY A 150 2.79 10.35 13.49
C GLY A 150 3.37 11.77 13.64
N PRO A 151 4.71 11.86 13.70
CA PRO A 151 5.41 13.14 13.79
C PRO A 151 5.34 13.93 12.48
N GLU A 152 5.45 15.25 12.62
CA GLU A 152 5.66 16.22 11.54
C GLU A 152 6.95 16.98 11.83
N TYR A 153 7.63 17.40 10.76
CA TYR A 153 8.91 18.09 10.85
C TYR A 153 8.78 19.50 10.28
N SER A 154 9.42 20.44 10.97
CA SER A 154 9.41 21.85 10.60
C SER A 154 10.41 22.14 9.47
N PHE A 155 10.33 23.33 8.89
CA PHE A 155 11.33 23.80 7.94
C PHE A 155 12.75 23.85 8.54
N ILE A 156 12.87 24.03 9.86
CA ILE A 156 14.17 24.05 10.56
C ILE A 156 14.82 22.66 10.48
N ASP A 157 14.05 21.59 10.68
CA ASP A 157 14.55 20.21 10.60
C ASP A 157 15.07 19.88 9.20
N VAL A 158 14.36 20.36 8.16
CA VAL A 158 14.77 20.20 6.76
C VAL A 158 16.05 20.97 6.47
N GLU A 159 16.17 22.22 6.92
CA GLU A 159 17.38 23.01 6.74
C GLU A 159 18.58 22.46 7.52
N VAL A 160 18.36 21.91 8.71
CA VAL A 160 19.43 21.24 9.49
C VAL A 160 19.95 20.02 8.74
N MET A 161 19.05 19.18 8.21
CA MET A 161 19.41 18.06 7.34
C MET A 161 20.18 18.56 6.11
N ALA A 162 19.68 19.58 5.42
CA ALA A 162 20.31 20.10 4.22
C ALA A 162 21.71 20.65 4.49
N ARG A 163 21.92 21.36 5.60
CA ARG A 163 23.25 21.84 6.02
C ARG A 163 24.18 20.68 6.40
N LYS A 164 23.68 19.65 7.11
CA LYS A 164 24.46 18.45 7.48
C LYS A 164 25.03 17.76 6.24
N TYR A 165 24.21 17.59 5.21
CA TYR A 165 24.61 16.91 3.97
C TYR A 165 25.15 17.82 2.88
N LYS A 166 25.15 19.15 3.10
CA LYS A 166 25.43 20.16 2.07
C LYS A 166 24.55 19.97 0.82
N ALA A 167 23.30 19.58 1.05
CA ALA A 167 22.31 19.27 0.03
C ALA A 167 21.75 20.56 -0.60
N PRO A 168 22.00 20.85 -1.88
CA PRO A 168 21.33 21.96 -2.56
C PRO A 168 19.85 21.65 -2.74
N PHE A 169 19.03 22.69 -2.64
CA PHE A 169 17.58 22.62 -2.78
C PHE A 169 17.01 23.90 -3.36
N ILE A 170 15.80 23.79 -3.89
CA ILE A 170 14.93 24.91 -4.25
C ILE A 170 13.81 24.97 -3.21
N LYS A 171 13.65 26.13 -2.57
CA LYS A 171 12.54 26.40 -1.64
C LYS A 171 11.42 27.12 -2.37
N PHE A 172 10.19 26.70 -2.13
CA PHE A 172 8.99 27.33 -2.64
C PHE A 172 8.25 28.04 -1.50
N ASP A 173 7.89 29.31 -1.70
CA ASP A 173 7.07 30.04 -0.71
C ASP A 173 5.57 29.79 -0.93
N ASN A 174 5.19 29.25 -2.08
CA ASN A 174 3.82 28.88 -2.42
C ASN A 174 3.76 27.39 -2.79
N PHE A 175 2.96 26.64 -2.03
CA PHE A 175 2.78 25.22 -2.27
C PHE A 175 2.13 24.90 -3.62
N ASP A 176 1.26 25.75 -4.16
CA ASP A 176 0.65 25.52 -5.48
C ASP A 176 1.69 25.49 -6.59
N GLN A 177 2.73 26.32 -6.49
CA GLN A 177 3.84 26.35 -7.45
C GLN A 177 4.72 25.10 -7.30
N LEU A 178 4.97 24.66 -6.06
CA LEU A 178 5.66 23.40 -5.83
C LEU A 178 4.87 22.21 -6.39
N ALA A 179 3.55 22.17 -6.14
CA ALA A 179 2.68 21.11 -6.63
C ALA A 179 2.64 21.08 -8.17
N GLU A 180 2.58 22.24 -8.82
CA GLU A 180 2.67 22.34 -10.29
C GLU A 180 4.03 21.86 -10.82
N GLN A 181 5.13 22.28 -10.19
CA GLN A 181 6.47 21.81 -10.55
C GLN A 181 6.61 20.29 -10.40
N VAL A 182 6.14 19.74 -9.28
CA VAL A 182 6.21 18.30 -9.00
C VAL A 182 5.30 17.50 -9.93
N ALA A 183 4.12 18.02 -10.27
CA ALA A 183 3.25 17.42 -11.29
C ALA A 183 3.96 17.32 -12.65
N GLY A 184 4.64 18.39 -13.08
CA GLY A 184 5.46 18.39 -14.31
C GLY A 184 6.63 17.42 -14.25
N ILE A 185 7.32 17.30 -13.11
CA ILE A 185 8.38 16.32 -12.89
C ILE A 185 7.85 14.89 -13.04
N ILE A 186 6.69 14.59 -12.44
CA ILE A 186 6.08 13.25 -12.52
C ILE A 186 5.64 12.95 -13.96
N ASP A 187 5.03 13.91 -14.67
CA ASP A 187 4.61 13.78 -16.08
C ASP A 187 5.79 13.45 -17.01
N GLN A 188 6.99 13.96 -16.69
CA GLN A 188 8.23 13.61 -17.39
C GLN A 188 8.76 12.20 -17.07
N GLY A 189 8.05 11.41 -16.26
CA GLY A 189 8.42 10.04 -15.89
C GLY A 189 9.47 9.94 -14.77
N HIS A 190 9.70 11.02 -14.04
CA HIS A 190 10.59 11.02 -12.88
C HIS A 190 9.90 10.43 -11.63
N VAL A 191 10.70 9.79 -10.79
CA VAL A 191 10.28 9.22 -9.50
C VAL A 191 10.57 10.23 -8.40
N VAL A 192 9.56 10.53 -7.59
CA VAL A 192 9.63 11.56 -6.55
C VAL A 192 9.46 10.93 -5.17
N GLY A 193 10.47 11.06 -4.31
CA GLY A 193 10.30 10.87 -2.87
C GLY A 193 9.50 12.04 -2.28
N TRP A 194 8.43 11.75 -1.55
CA TRP A 194 7.45 12.72 -1.09
C TRP A 194 7.24 12.62 0.42
N MET A 195 7.71 13.64 1.13
CA MET A 195 7.58 13.77 2.58
C MET A 195 6.81 15.04 2.96
N GLN A 196 5.59 14.89 3.44
CA GLN A 196 4.71 16.00 3.81
C GLN A 196 4.05 15.78 5.17
N GLY A 197 3.89 16.85 5.94
CA GLY A 197 3.11 16.87 7.18
C GLY A 197 3.37 15.71 8.14
N ARG A 198 2.31 15.32 8.86
CA ARG A 198 2.33 14.21 9.81
C ARG A 198 2.41 12.85 9.11
N MET A 199 3.29 11.99 9.60
CA MET A 199 3.44 10.61 9.11
C MET A 199 2.16 9.77 9.33
N GLU A 200 1.90 8.87 8.39
CA GLU A 200 0.83 7.87 8.46
C GLU A 200 1.07 6.83 9.57
N PHE A 201 0.01 6.42 10.26
CA PHE A 201 0.03 5.28 11.17
C PHE A 201 -0.48 4.03 10.46
N GLY A 202 0.31 2.96 10.51
CA GLY A 202 0.02 1.68 9.86
C GLY A 202 1.04 1.34 8.77
N PRO A 203 0.83 0.22 8.04
CA PRO A 203 1.84 -0.34 7.15
C PRO A 203 1.83 0.25 5.73
N ARG A 204 0.99 1.25 5.45
CA ARG A 204 0.79 1.84 4.12
C ARG A 204 1.21 3.30 4.14
N ALA A 205 1.93 3.73 3.10
CA ALA A 205 2.08 5.15 2.81
C ALA A 205 0.85 5.65 2.07
N LEU A 206 0.31 6.77 2.52
CA LEU A 206 -0.95 7.37 2.09
C LEU A 206 -0.72 8.82 1.63
N GLY A 207 0.46 9.15 1.13
CA GLY A 207 0.76 10.48 0.56
C GLY A 207 1.43 11.46 1.54
N ALA A 208 1.89 11.00 2.70
CA ALA A 208 2.74 11.78 3.60
C ALA A 208 4.19 11.25 3.65
N ARG A 209 4.43 9.95 3.49
CA ARG A 209 5.77 9.34 3.33
C ARG A 209 5.77 8.37 2.15
N SER A 210 5.68 8.93 0.95
CA SER A 210 5.41 8.18 -0.29
C SER A 210 6.53 8.30 -1.32
N ILE A 211 6.63 7.31 -2.19
CA ILE A 211 7.34 7.43 -3.47
C ILE A 211 6.27 7.48 -4.56
N LEU A 212 6.34 8.53 -5.36
CA LEU A 212 5.35 8.88 -6.36
C LEU A 212 5.89 8.66 -7.77
N GLY A 213 5.00 8.33 -8.69
CA GLY A 213 5.30 8.20 -10.12
C GLY A 213 4.05 8.28 -10.98
N ASP A 214 4.24 8.39 -12.29
CA ASP A 214 3.16 8.44 -13.26
C ASP A 214 2.52 7.06 -13.48
N ALA A 215 1.21 6.97 -13.27
CA ALA A 215 0.45 5.74 -13.45
C ALA A 215 0.33 5.30 -14.92
N ARG A 216 0.43 6.25 -15.86
CA ARG A 216 0.31 6.04 -17.31
C ARG A 216 1.57 5.43 -17.94
N ASN A 217 2.71 5.60 -17.29
CA ASN A 217 4.00 5.21 -17.82
C ASN A 217 4.23 3.69 -17.70
N THR A 218 4.38 3.01 -18.84
CA THR A 218 4.56 1.55 -18.93
C THR A 218 5.83 1.04 -18.25
N GLU A 219 6.88 1.87 -18.18
CA GLU A 219 8.15 1.51 -17.56
C GLU A 219 8.20 1.81 -16.05
N MET A 220 7.23 2.57 -15.52
CA MET A 220 7.26 3.05 -14.13
C MET A 220 7.26 1.89 -13.13
N GLN A 221 6.46 0.85 -13.38
CA GLN A 221 6.43 -0.35 -12.53
C GLN A 221 7.83 -1.00 -12.43
N LYS A 222 8.48 -1.19 -13.58
CA LYS A 222 9.81 -1.78 -13.66
C LYS A 222 10.87 -0.87 -13.02
N LYS A 223 10.82 0.43 -13.29
CA LYS A 223 11.71 1.44 -12.72
C LYS A 223 11.65 1.42 -11.18
N LEU A 224 10.45 1.51 -10.61
CA LEU A 224 10.26 1.51 -9.17
C LEU A 224 10.69 0.17 -8.52
N ASN A 225 10.30 -0.98 -9.09
CA ASN A 225 10.63 -2.27 -8.47
C ASN A 225 12.13 -2.58 -8.49
N LEU A 226 12.82 -2.33 -9.61
CA LEU A 226 14.24 -2.71 -9.76
C LEU A 226 15.20 -1.67 -9.21
N LYS A 227 14.92 -0.38 -9.45
CA LYS A 227 15.89 0.70 -9.19
C LYS A 227 15.70 1.38 -7.84
N ILE A 228 14.53 1.23 -7.24
CA ILE A 228 14.16 1.88 -5.98
C ILE A 228 13.89 0.85 -4.89
N LYS A 229 13.05 -0.15 -5.20
CA LYS A 229 12.62 -1.16 -4.21
C LYS A 229 13.50 -2.38 -4.13
N TYR A 230 14.34 -2.63 -5.13
CA TYR A 230 15.20 -3.82 -5.22
C TYR A 230 14.42 -5.12 -4.94
N ARG A 231 13.25 -5.25 -5.58
CA ARG A 231 12.33 -6.39 -5.44
C ARG A 231 11.82 -6.87 -6.79
N GLU A 232 11.00 -7.90 -6.79
CA GLU A 232 10.50 -8.54 -8.00
C GLU A 232 9.80 -7.52 -8.92
N SER A 233 10.15 -7.54 -10.21
CA SER A 233 9.73 -6.51 -11.18
C SER A 233 8.22 -6.44 -11.39
N PHE A 234 7.51 -7.53 -11.06
CA PHE A 234 6.10 -7.70 -11.36
C PHE A 234 5.16 -7.14 -10.31
N ARG A 235 5.64 -6.70 -9.12
CA ARG A 235 4.74 -6.22 -8.07
C ARG A 235 4.09 -4.90 -8.51
N PRO A 236 2.77 -4.86 -8.76
CA PRO A 236 2.09 -3.61 -9.06
C PRO A 236 2.09 -2.68 -7.85
N PHE A 237 1.89 -1.40 -8.12
CA PHE A 237 1.80 -0.37 -7.11
C PHE A 237 0.36 0.07 -6.89
N ALA A 238 0.11 0.73 -5.76
CA ALA A 238 -1.22 1.21 -5.43
C ALA A 238 -1.46 2.57 -6.10
N PRO A 239 -2.66 2.81 -6.68
CA PRO A 239 -3.03 4.14 -7.13
C PRO A 239 -3.48 5.02 -5.96
N SER A 240 -3.11 6.29 -6.03
CA SER A 240 -3.76 7.38 -5.30
C SER A 240 -4.56 8.21 -6.28
N VAL A 241 -5.85 8.42 -5.98
CA VAL A 241 -6.84 9.08 -6.84
C VAL A 241 -7.62 10.11 -6.05
N LEU A 242 -8.07 11.18 -6.71
CA LEU A 242 -9.03 12.13 -6.13
C LEU A 242 -10.29 11.37 -5.69
N ALA A 243 -10.74 11.58 -4.45
CA ALA A 243 -11.85 10.81 -3.88
C ALA A 243 -13.15 10.96 -4.69
N GLU A 244 -13.39 12.17 -5.20
CA GLU A 244 -14.51 12.53 -6.05
C GLU A 244 -14.49 11.88 -7.45
N GLU A 245 -13.38 11.24 -7.85
CA GLU A 245 -13.20 10.61 -9.16
C GLU A 245 -12.89 9.11 -9.07
N VAL A 246 -13.03 8.49 -7.90
CA VAL A 246 -12.70 7.08 -7.76
C VAL A 246 -13.46 6.19 -8.74
N SER A 247 -14.75 6.48 -8.98
CA SER A 247 -15.61 5.75 -9.93
C SER A 247 -15.31 6.02 -11.40
N GLU A 248 -14.56 7.09 -11.70
CA GLU A 248 -14.06 7.36 -13.06
C GLU A 248 -13.07 6.27 -13.46
N TYR A 249 -12.14 5.94 -12.55
CA TYR A 249 -11.02 5.06 -12.84
C TYR A 249 -11.22 3.61 -12.40
N PHE A 250 -12.09 3.36 -11.42
CA PHE A 250 -12.26 2.05 -10.79
C PHE A 250 -13.74 1.68 -10.64
N GLU A 251 -14.04 0.39 -10.60
CA GLU A 251 -15.34 -0.18 -10.24
C GLU A 251 -15.59 -0.08 -8.73
N LEU A 252 -15.57 1.15 -8.21
CA LEU A 252 -15.72 1.48 -6.80
C LEU A 252 -16.46 2.82 -6.65
N ASP A 253 -17.47 2.84 -5.81
CA ASP A 253 -18.35 4.00 -5.54
C ASP A 253 -18.30 4.45 -4.07
N VAL A 254 -17.37 3.89 -3.29
CA VAL A 254 -17.14 4.25 -1.88
C VAL A 254 -15.72 4.75 -1.65
N PRO A 255 -15.49 5.55 -0.58
CA PRO A 255 -14.15 5.94 -0.18
C PRO A 255 -13.26 4.72 0.18
N SER A 256 -11.98 4.79 -0.20
CA SER A 256 -10.93 3.86 0.21
C SER A 256 -9.69 4.64 0.67
N PRO A 257 -9.75 5.40 1.78
CA PRO A 257 -8.67 6.32 2.15
C PRO A 257 -7.38 5.61 2.60
N TYR A 258 -7.44 4.32 2.91
CA TYR A 258 -6.38 3.58 3.60
C TYR A 258 -5.68 2.51 2.76
N MET A 259 -5.94 2.41 1.45
CA MET A 259 -5.44 1.31 0.61
C MET A 259 -5.83 -0.09 1.15
N LEU A 260 -7.06 -0.21 1.65
CA LEU A 260 -7.57 -1.46 2.25
C LEU A 260 -8.66 -2.13 1.40
N LEU A 261 -9.03 -1.54 0.27
CA LEU A 261 -9.95 -2.12 -0.70
C LEU A 261 -9.27 -2.29 -2.05
N VAL A 262 -9.66 -3.36 -2.73
CA VAL A 262 -9.29 -3.65 -4.12
C VAL A 262 -10.56 -3.59 -4.97
N ALA A 263 -10.47 -2.89 -6.10
CA ALA A 263 -11.49 -2.91 -7.14
C ALA A 263 -10.83 -2.99 -8.51
N ASP A 264 -11.62 -3.38 -9.50
CA ASP A 264 -11.15 -3.47 -10.88
C ASP A 264 -11.01 -2.07 -11.47
N VAL A 265 -10.02 -1.89 -12.33
CA VAL A 265 -9.96 -0.71 -13.20
C VAL A 265 -11.22 -0.70 -14.06
N ASN A 266 -11.83 0.46 -14.25
CA ASN A 266 -13.05 0.58 -15.04
C ASN A 266 -12.81 0.14 -16.49
N ASP A 267 -13.78 -0.53 -17.12
CA ASP A 267 -13.68 -1.09 -18.47
C ASP A 267 -13.18 -0.09 -19.52
N LYS A 268 -13.55 1.19 -19.42
CA LYS A 268 -13.09 2.23 -20.38
C LYS A 268 -11.58 2.48 -20.36
N HIS A 269 -10.92 2.13 -19.26
CA HIS A 269 -9.48 2.26 -19.07
C HIS A 269 -8.75 0.96 -19.41
N LYS A 270 -9.46 -0.17 -19.58
CA LYS A 270 -8.85 -1.45 -19.95
C LYS A 270 -8.41 -1.42 -21.43
N ALA A 271 -7.22 -1.94 -21.69
CA ALA A 271 -6.70 -2.09 -23.04
C ALA A 271 -7.27 -3.35 -23.69
N THR A 272 -7.35 -3.37 -25.03
CA THR A 272 -7.64 -4.58 -25.78
C THR A 272 -6.49 -5.58 -25.62
N LEU A 273 -6.81 -6.80 -25.18
CA LEU A 273 -5.83 -7.86 -25.01
C LEU A 273 -5.64 -8.67 -26.31
N PRO A 274 -4.47 -9.31 -26.47
CA PRO A 274 -4.30 -10.37 -27.46
C PRO A 274 -5.26 -11.54 -27.23
N ASP A 275 -5.74 -12.19 -28.29
CA ASP A 275 -6.68 -13.33 -28.21
C ASP A 275 -6.16 -14.49 -27.35
N ASN A 276 -4.84 -14.71 -27.35
CA ASN A 276 -4.18 -15.75 -26.58
C ASN A 276 -3.73 -15.31 -25.18
N TYR A 277 -4.14 -14.14 -24.68
CA TYR A 277 -3.66 -13.58 -23.41
C TYR A 277 -3.78 -14.55 -22.23
N TYR A 278 -4.88 -15.30 -22.16
CA TYR A 278 -5.14 -16.26 -21.08
C TYR A 278 -4.39 -17.58 -21.23
N ASP A 279 -3.86 -17.87 -22.42
CA ASP A 279 -3.01 -19.04 -22.68
C ASP A 279 -1.54 -18.76 -22.39
N LEU A 280 -1.16 -17.49 -22.23
CA LEU A 280 0.21 -17.10 -21.94
C LEU A 280 0.61 -17.41 -20.50
N PRO A 281 1.88 -17.80 -20.25
CA PRO A 281 2.43 -17.89 -18.91
C PRO A 281 2.25 -16.58 -18.12
N LEU A 282 2.06 -16.69 -16.81
CA LEU A 282 1.82 -15.53 -15.93
C LEU A 282 2.89 -14.44 -16.07
N MET A 283 4.16 -14.85 -16.21
CA MET A 283 5.29 -13.93 -16.39
C MET A 283 5.22 -13.15 -17.70
N GLU A 284 4.68 -13.73 -18.77
CA GLU A 284 4.52 -13.05 -20.05
C GLU A 284 3.35 -12.06 -20.01
N ARG A 285 2.24 -12.45 -19.36
CA ARG A 285 1.07 -11.57 -19.16
C ARG A 285 1.43 -10.27 -18.45
N LEU A 286 2.42 -10.30 -17.55
CA LEU A 286 2.89 -9.13 -16.81
C LEU A 286 3.43 -8.01 -17.70
N TYR A 287 4.02 -8.36 -18.85
CA TYR A 287 4.59 -7.39 -19.80
C TYR A 287 3.59 -6.91 -20.85
N ILE A 288 2.34 -7.40 -20.83
CA ILE A 288 1.28 -6.92 -21.71
C ILE A 288 0.59 -5.74 -21.05
N GLN A 289 0.44 -4.63 -21.79
CA GLN A 289 -0.30 -3.48 -21.31
C GLN A 289 -1.79 -3.83 -21.18
N ARG A 290 -2.32 -3.68 -19.95
CA ARG A 290 -3.70 -4.08 -19.60
C ARG A 290 -4.65 -2.88 -19.47
N SER A 291 -4.12 -1.67 -19.40
CA SER A 291 -4.87 -0.43 -19.25
C SER A 291 -4.07 0.78 -19.73
N ASP A 292 -4.71 1.94 -19.79
CA ASP A 292 -4.05 3.25 -19.91
C ASP A 292 -3.38 3.72 -18.59
N LEU A 293 -3.55 2.95 -17.50
CA LEU A 293 -2.89 3.11 -16.20
C LEU A 293 -2.01 1.89 -15.85
N PRO A 294 -1.07 1.48 -16.72
CA PRO A 294 -0.39 0.19 -16.62
C PRO A 294 0.44 0.01 -15.34
N ALA A 295 0.94 1.08 -14.73
CA ALA A 295 1.81 0.97 -13.56
C ALA A 295 1.07 0.50 -12.27
N ILE A 296 -0.26 0.66 -12.24
CA ILE A 296 -1.13 0.33 -11.10
C ILE A 296 -2.07 -0.84 -11.38
N THR A 297 -2.19 -1.29 -12.63
CA THR A 297 -3.12 -2.37 -13.02
C THR A 297 -2.47 -3.75 -12.92
N HIS A 298 -3.05 -4.59 -12.06
CA HIS A 298 -2.66 -5.97 -11.86
C HIS A 298 -2.98 -6.88 -13.07
N VAL A 299 -2.47 -8.11 -13.07
CA VAL A 299 -2.70 -9.11 -14.13
C VAL A 299 -4.17 -9.54 -14.28
N ASP A 300 -4.95 -9.34 -13.22
CA ASP A 300 -6.38 -9.58 -13.09
C ASP A 300 -7.22 -8.29 -13.20
N PHE A 301 -6.60 -7.20 -13.67
CA PHE A 301 -7.21 -5.87 -13.84
C PHE A 301 -7.55 -5.12 -12.56
N SER A 302 -7.26 -5.71 -11.40
CA SER A 302 -7.51 -5.08 -10.11
C SER A 302 -6.47 -4.01 -9.76
N ALA A 303 -6.82 -3.13 -8.83
CA ALA A 303 -5.91 -2.19 -8.19
C ALA A 303 -6.29 -1.96 -6.72
N ARG A 304 -5.29 -1.73 -5.86
CA ARG A 304 -5.49 -1.43 -4.43
C ARG A 304 -5.54 0.07 -4.17
N ILE A 305 -6.73 0.61 -4.02
CA ILE A 305 -6.98 2.04 -4.23
C ILE A 305 -6.82 2.85 -2.95
N GLN A 306 -6.16 4.02 -3.07
CA GLN A 306 -6.27 5.11 -2.11
C GLN A 306 -7.11 6.26 -2.69
N THR A 307 -8.23 6.58 -2.04
CA THR A 307 -8.94 7.84 -2.29
C THR A 307 -8.33 8.97 -1.46
N VAL A 308 -7.94 10.07 -2.08
CA VAL A 308 -7.35 11.23 -1.43
C VAL A 308 -8.41 12.31 -1.24
N HIS A 309 -8.59 12.74 0.01
CA HIS A 309 -9.61 13.72 0.41
C HIS A 309 -8.95 15.04 0.77
N ARG A 310 -9.52 16.15 0.31
CA ARG A 310 -9.01 17.51 0.58
C ARG A 310 -8.97 17.82 2.08
N GLU A 311 -9.92 17.29 2.84
CA GLU A 311 -10.08 17.53 4.28
C GLU A 311 -8.99 16.88 5.13
N THR A 312 -8.45 15.75 4.67
CA THR A 312 -7.44 14.98 5.43
C THR A 312 -6.02 15.21 4.93
N ASN A 313 -5.82 15.40 3.62
CA ASN A 313 -4.51 15.66 3.03
C ASN A 313 -4.61 16.69 1.90
N PRO A 314 -4.79 17.98 2.22
CA PRO A 314 -5.00 19.03 1.22
C PRO A 314 -3.79 19.20 0.29
N ARG A 315 -2.56 18.99 0.78
CA ARG A 315 -1.34 19.10 -0.02
C ARG A 315 -1.26 18.02 -1.08
N TYR A 316 -1.57 16.77 -0.72
CA TYR A 316 -1.55 15.67 -1.68
C TYR A 316 -2.73 15.72 -2.65
N HIS A 317 -3.91 16.16 -2.20
CA HIS A 317 -5.06 16.45 -3.05
C HIS A 317 -4.72 17.51 -4.11
N THR A 318 -4.09 18.62 -3.70
CA THR A 318 -3.64 19.68 -4.62
C THR A 318 -2.64 19.16 -5.65
N LEU A 319 -1.68 18.31 -5.27
CA LEU A 319 -0.74 17.70 -6.24
C LEU A 319 -1.48 16.87 -7.29
N LEU A 320 -2.46 16.05 -6.88
CA LEU A 320 -3.29 15.27 -7.81
C LEU A 320 -4.10 16.18 -8.74
N GLU A 321 -4.68 17.27 -8.22
CA GLU A 321 -5.40 18.26 -9.04
C GLU A 321 -4.49 18.92 -10.08
N LYS A 322 -3.26 19.32 -9.70
CA LYS A 322 -2.28 19.89 -10.64
C LYS A 322 -1.86 18.87 -11.70
N PHE A 323 -1.60 17.64 -11.29
CA PHE A 323 -1.25 16.56 -12.21
C PHE A 323 -2.39 16.28 -13.19
N LYS A 324 -3.63 16.22 -12.72
CA LYS A 324 -4.80 16.09 -13.58
C LYS A 324 -4.97 17.26 -14.54
N ALA A 325 -4.83 18.50 -14.06
CA ALA A 325 -4.94 19.68 -14.92
C ALA A 325 -3.92 19.67 -16.06
N LEU A 326 -2.72 19.15 -15.81
CA LEU A 326 -1.66 18.99 -16.79
C LEU A 326 -1.92 17.83 -17.77
N THR A 327 -2.42 16.69 -17.27
CA THR A 327 -2.37 15.41 -18.00
C THR A 327 -3.73 14.87 -18.44
N GLY A 328 -4.82 15.40 -17.88
CA GLY A 328 -6.16 14.81 -17.93
C GLY A 328 -6.37 13.63 -16.98
N VAL A 329 -5.35 13.16 -16.25
CA VAL A 329 -5.43 11.97 -15.39
C VAL A 329 -5.18 12.34 -13.92
N GLY A 330 -6.16 12.09 -13.05
CA GLY A 330 -6.10 12.36 -11.61
C GLY A 330 -5.60 11.18 -10.77
N VAL A 331 -4.67 10.38 -11.31
CA VAL A 331 -4.16 9.15 -10.67
C VAL A 331 -2.64 9.16 -10.65
N LEU A 332 -2.05 8.92 -9.48
CA LEU A 332 -0.62 8.72 -9.31
C LEU A 332 -0.32 7.33 -8.78
N VAL A 333 0.86 6.81 -9.13
CA VAL A 333 1.47 5.69 -8.40
C VAL A 333 1.83 6.18 -6.99
N ASN A 334 1.47 5.40 -5.97
CA ASN A 334 1.93 5.60 -4.61
C ASN A 334 2.48 4.29 -4.04
N THR A 335 3.68 4.35 -3.50
CA THR A 335 4.29 3.28 -2.72
C THR A 335 4.98 3.82 -1.48
N SER A 336 5.29 2.94 -0.53
CA SER A 336 5.96 3.31 0.72
C SER A 336 7.28 4.03 0.44
N PHE A 337 7.62 5.06 1.20
CA PHE A 337 8.94 5.66 1.09
C PHE A 337 9.94 4.89 1.96
N ASN A 338 10.55 3.87 1.36
CA ASN A 338 11.58 3.00 1.94
C ASN A 338 12.25 2.13 0.84
N VAL A 339 13.32 1.44 1.21
CA VAL A 339 13.86 0.31 0.44
C VAL A 339 13.45 -1.02 1.08
N ARG A 340 13.70 -2.15 0.41
CA ARG A 340 13.43 -3.48 0.96
C ARG A 340 14.20 -3.68 2.27
N GLY A 341 13.53 -4.13 3.32
CA GLY A 341 14.14 -4.38 4.64
C GLY A 341 14.09 -3.19 5.61
N GLU A 342 13.81 -1.98 5.13
CA GLU A 342 13.71 -0.79 5.98
C GLU A 342 12.24 -0.39 6.27
N PRO A 343 11.94 0.20 7.44
CA PRO A 343 10.64 0.82 7.70
C PRO A 343 10.42 2.06 6.80
N ILE A 344 9.19 2.56 6.76
CA ILE A 344 8.87 3.84 6.10
C ILE A 344 9.70 4.94 6.76
N VAL A 345 10.32 5.81 5.95
CA VAL A 345 11.13 6.95 6.44
C VAL A 345 10.31 7.83 7.38
N CYS A 346 10.91 8.23 8.50
CA CYS A 346 10.23 9.03 9.52
C CYS A 346 10.72 10.49 9.47
N THR A 347 12.03 10.67 9.60
CA THR A 347 12.70 11.98 9.69
C THR A 347 13.17 12.51 8.33
N PRO A 348 13.49 13.82 8.20
CA PRO A 348 14.13 14.35 6.99
C PRO A 348 15.48 13.67 6.69
N ASP A 349 16.21 13.23 7.72
CA ASP A 349 17.46 12.50 7.60
C ASP A 349 17.25 11.13 6.95
N ASP A 350 16.23 10.38 7.42
CA ASP A 350 15.84 9.08 6.83
C ASP A 350 15.43 9.25 5.36
N ALA A 351 14.62 10.28 5.07
CA ALA A 351 14.15 10.57 3.71
C ALA A 351 15.33 10.93 2.78
N TYR A 352 16.25 11.78 3.23
CA TYR A 352 17.43 12.15 2.44
C TYR A 352 18.40 10.98 2.23
N ARG A 353 18.65 10.18 3.27
CA ARG A 353 19.47 8.96 3.15
C ARG A 353 18.88 7.98 2.16
N CYS A 354 17.58 7.70 2.26
CA CYS A 354 16.87 6.82 1.33
C CYS A 354 16.90 7.37 -0.10
N PHE A 355 16.69 8.68 -0.27
CA PHE A 355 16.87 9.38 -1.54
C PHE A 355 18.26 9.22 -2.12
N MET A 356 19.30 9.40 -1.30
CA MET A 356 20.69 9.29 -1.76
C MET A 356 21.12 7.84 -2.05
N ARG A 357 20.56 6.86 -1.34
CA ARG A 357 20.85 5.42 -1.51
C ARG A 357 20.10 4.75 -2.68
N THR A 358 19.11 5.41 -3.27
CA THR A 358 18.29 4.86 -4.36
C THR A 358 18.43 5.68 -5.65
N GLU A 359 17.84 5.19 -6.75
CA GLU A 359 17.77 5.91 -8.03
C GLU A 359 16.53 6.83 -8.15
N MET A 360 16.01 7.35 -7.04
CA MET A 360 14.97 8.39 -7.11
C MET A 360 15.53 9.65 -7.79
N ASP A 361 14.71 10.29 -8.62
CA ASP A 361 15.11 11.45 -9.41
C ASP A 361 15.04 12.74 -8.57
N TYR A 362 13.98 12.87 -7.76
CA TYR A 362 13.73 14.03 -6.92
C TYR A 362 13.26 13.63 -5.52
N LEU A 363 13.50 14.53 -4.56
CA LEU A 363 12.97 14.45 -3.20
C LEU A 363 12.27 15.76 -2.87
N VAL A 364 11.08 15.67 -2.28
CA VAL A 364 10.33 16.79 -1.74
C VAL A 364 10.12 16.58 -0.26
N ILE A 365 10.57 17.52 0.56
CA ILE A 365 10.31 17.54 2.01
C ILE A 365 9.68 18.89 2.37
N GLY A 366 8.41 18.89 2.76
CA GLY A 366 7.68 20.14 2.96
C GLY A 366 7.70 20.99 1.69
N ASP A 367 8.23 22.20 1.78
CA ASP A 367 8.33 23.17 0.68
C ASP A 367 9.68 23.15 -0.07
N TYR A 368 10.50 22.13 0.17
CA TYR A 368 11.86 22.01 -0.36
C TYR A 368 11.94 20.90 -1.40
N LEU A 369 12.43 21.24 -2.60
CA LEU A 369 12.69 20.31 -3.70
C LEU A 369 14.20 20.09 -3.85
N PHE A 370 14.61 18.83 -3.88
CA PHE A 370 15.99 18.39 -4.07
C PHE A 370 16.09 17.59 -5.38
N GLU A 371 16.95 18.02 -6.30
CA GLU A 371 17.25 17.27 -7.52
C GLU A 371 18.46 16.36 -7.29
N LYS A 372 18.33 15.08 -7.64
CA LYS A 372 19.37 14.07 -7.41
C LYS A 372 20.70 14.41 -8.07
N ARG A 373 20.66 14.99 -9.27
CA ARG A 373 21.83 15.34 -10.08
C ARG A 373 22.64 16.50 -9.51
N GLU A 374 22.01 17.33 -8.69
CA GLU A 374 22.67 18.46 -8.04
C GLU A 374 23.26 18.09 -6.67
N GLN A 375 22.92 16.91 -6.14
CA GLN A 375 23.37 16.52 -4.81
C GLN A 375 24.87 16.18 -4.77
N PRO A 376 25.54 16.41 -3.63
CA PRO A 376 26.91 15.96 -3.42
C PRO A 376 27.05 14.46 -3.60
N ASP A 377 28.25 14.02 -3.96
CA ASP A 377 28.59 12.59 -4.02
C ASP A 377 28.31 11.91 -2.68
N TRP A 378 27.56 10.82 -2.73
CA TRP A 378 27.29 9.99 -1.57
C TRP A 378 28.34 8.90 -1.47
N ASP A 379 29.09 8.85 -0.35
CA ASP A 379 30.11 7.81 -0.14
C ASP A 379 29.43 6.44 -0.15
N LYS A 380 29.73 5.63 -1.16
CA LYS A 380 29.09 4.33 -1.45
C LYS A 380 29.39 3.22 -0.43
N LYS A 381 30.01 3.56 0.70
CA LYS A 381 30.47 2.60 1.72
C LYS A 381 29.38 2.13 2.69
N ASP A 382 28.22 2.78 2.72
CA ASP A 382 27.06 2.33 3.49
C ASP A 382 26.34 1.20 2.72
N ASN A 383 26.83 -0.03 2.85
CA ASN A 383 26.22 -1.21 2.25
C ASN A 383 24.95 -1.60 3.04
N TRP A 384 23.87 -0.83 2.91
CA TRP A 384 22.61 -1.05 3.64
C TRP A 384 22.02 -2.46 3.39
N GLN A 385 22.37 -3.09 2.26
CA GLN A 385 22.03 -4.47 1.96
C GLN A 385 22.63 -5.48 2.97
N GLU A 386 23.66 -5.09 3.71
CA GLU A 386 24.28 -5.87 4.79
C GLU A 386 23.76 -5.48 6.19
N GLU A 387 23.17 -4.28 6.37
CA GLU A 387 22.70 -3.80 7.69
C GLU A 387 21.44 -4.53 8.17
N PHE A 388 20.61 -5.05 7.27
CA PHE A 388 19.37 -5.75 7.61
C PHE A 388 19.34 -7.12 6.94
N VAL A 389 19.62 -8.16 7.72
CA VAL A 389 19.40 -9.56 7.30
C VAL A 389 17.90 -9.76 7.11
N LEU A 390 17.52 -10.18 5.91
CA LEU A 390 16.14 -10.56 5.59
C LEU A 390 15.79 -11.85 6.36
N ASP A 391 14.70 -11.83 7.14
CA ASP A 391 14.09 -13.03 7.72
C ASP A 391 13.46 -13.96 6.66
#